data_AF-A0A2P8HXU3-F1
#
_entry.id   AF-A0A2P8HXU3-F1
#
_cell.length_a   1.000
_cell.length_b   1.000
_cell.length_c   1.000
_cell.angle_alpha   90.00
_cell.angle_beta   90.00
_cell.angle_gamma   90.00
#
_symmetry.space_group_name_H-M   'P 1'
#
loop_
_entity.id
_entity.type
_entity.pdbx_description
1 polymer ?
#
loop_
_entity_poly.entity_id
_entity_poly.type
_entity_poly.pdbx_seq_one_letter_code
_entity_poly.pdbx_strand_id
1 'polypeptide(L)'
;MSGEKSKWGVGAAVLGAVAALISALAAVWAEVGDDDSEAASSSAAHATVVEGQQGGRQPNPVPVDRGGDEGGEDTKAQFTVTGLEVSVSPSDTPVSCDDNVRFTFSGTVTTNGTGEVAYRWAGTDGTSDRGTVQVGSTGRAEVESVTLSLDGARTEGGYVLEVTAPNAVSDSASVTCAPTEPEPTTDVMPKAG
;
A
#
# COMPACT_ATOMS: atom_id res chain seq x y z
N MET A 1 11.42 14.16 67.51
CA MET A 1 9.97 14.28 67.71
C MET A 1 9.36 14.72 66.40
N SER A 2 8.33 14.01 65.93
CA SER A 2 7.46 14.32 64.79
C SER A 2 8.13 14.33 63.41
N GLY A 3 7.70 13.55 62.42
CA GLY A 3 6.60 12.60 62.35
C GLY A 3 6.59 11.99 60.95
N GLU A 4 6.38 10.68 60.89
CA GLU A 4 6.01 9.91 59.70
C GLU A 4 4.86 10.58 58.94
N LYS A 5 4.83 10.47 57.60
CA LYS A 5 3.71 9.90 56.82
C LYS A 5 4.19 9.39 55.46
N SER A 6 4.58 8.13 55.43
CA SER A 6 4.69 7.33 54.20
C SER A 6 3.31 6.80 53.82
N LYS A 7 2.76 7.27 52.69
CA LYS A 7 1.52 6.80 52.04
C LYS A 7 1.41 7.67 50.77
N TRP A 8 1.33 7.22 49.53
CA TRP A 8 0.75 6.06 48.83
C TRP A 8 1.53 5.97 47.49
N GLY A 9 1.57 4.93 46.67
CA GLY A 9 0.85 3.68 46.59
C GLY A 9 1.21 2.98 45.27
N VAL A 10 0.90 1.69 45.23
CA VAL A 10 0.39 0.94 44.06
C VAL A 10 1.16 1.18 42.74
N GLY A 11 2.08 0.30 42.35
CA GLY A 11 1.71 -0.97 41.73
C GLY A 11 1.26 -0.74 40.29
N ALA A 12 2.15 -0.98 39.33
CA ALA A 12 1.78 -1.18 37.94
C ALA A 12 2.78 -2.16 37.29
N ALA A 13 2.67 -3.43 37.69
CA ALA A 13 2.95 -4.49 36.75
C ALA A 13 1.80 -4.48 35.74
N VAL A 14 2.04 -3.95 34.54
CA VAL A 14 1.16 -4.22 33.39
C VAL A 14 1.99 -5.04 32.42
N LEU A 15 1.80 -6.35 32.56
CA LEU A 15 1.92 -7.31 31.49
C LEU A 15 1.26 -6.75 30.22
N GLY A 16 2.03 -6.65 29.15
CA GLY A 16 1.55 -6.33 27.81
C GLY A 16 2.13 -7.30 26.80
N ALA A 17 2.02 -8.60 27.05
CA ALA A 17 2.15 -9.58 25.99
C ALA A 17 0.91 -9.48 25.10
N VAL A 18 1.01 -8.78 23.96
CA VAL A 18 0.08 -8.95 22.84
C VAL A 18 0.90 -8.97 21.55
N ALA A 19 1.51 -10.12 21.30
CA ALA A 19 1.68 -10.56 19.93
C ALA A 19 0.33 -11.10 19.45
N ALA A 20 -0.32 -10.43 18.50
CA ALA A 20 -1.15 -11.07 17.47
C ALA A 20 -1.92 -10.07 16.60
N LEU A 21 -1.83 -10.36 15.29
CA LEU A 21 -2.90 -10.25 14.28
C LEU A 21 -3.41 -8.85 13.89
N ILE A 22 -2.89 -8.35 12.77
CA ILE A 22 -3.74 -7.66 11.80
C ILE A 22 -3.49 -8.28 10.42
N SER A 23 -4.06 -9.47 10.22
CA SER A 23 -4.53 -9.86 8.89
C SER A 23 -5.98 -9.40 8.78
N ALA A 24 -6.31 -8.87 7.60
CA ALA A 24 -7.63 -8.46 7.12
C ALA A 24 -8.06 -7.01 7.40
N LEU A 25 -7.89 -6.15 6.38
CA LEU A 25 -8.97 -5.32 5.90
C LEU A 25 -8.91 -5.19 4.36
N ALA A 26 -9.15 -6.30 3.67
CA ALA A 26 -9.48 -6.33 2.24
C ALA A 26 -10.91 -6.84 2.08
N ALA A 27 -11.89 -6.05 2.49
CA ALA A 27 -13.31 -6.23 2.15
C ALA A 27 -14.08 -4.96 2.54
N VAL A 28 -15.01 -4.55 1.67
CA VAL A 28 -15.68 -3.24 1.54
C VAL A 28 -14.89 -2.39 0.54
N TRP A 29 -15.16 -2.46 -0.76
CA TRP A 29 -16.45 -2.19 -1.40
C TRP A 29 -16.73 -3.09 -2.60
N ALA A 30 -17.79 -3.89 -2.49
CA ALA A 30 -18.60 -4.31 -3.62
C ALA A 30 -20.06 -4.00 -3.22
N GLU A 31 -20.85 -3.60 -4.21
CA GLU A 31 -22.27 -3.26 -4.15
C GLU A 31 -22.63 -1.78 -3.99
N VAL A 32 -22.86 -1.15 -5.14
CA VAL A 32 -24.04 -0.37 -5.54
C VAL A 32 -23.63 0.48 -6.75
N GLY A 33 -24.20 0.17 -7.91
CA GLY A 33 -24.11 1.03 -9.09
C GLY A 33 -24.21 0.30 -10.42
N ASP A 34 -25.34 -0.38 -10.68
CA ASP A 34 -25.87 -0.50 -12.03
C ASP A 34 -26.15 0.93 -12.55
N ASP A 35 -25.35 1.42 -13.49
CA ASP A 35 -25.74 2.52 -14.36
C ASP A 35 -25.12 2.28 -15.74
N ASP A 36 -25.98 1.76 -16.63
CA ASP A 36 -25.85 1.88 -18.08
C ASP A 36 -25.39 3.30 -18.45
N SER A 37 -24.21 3.38 -19.05
CA SER A 37 -23.78 4.59 -19.76
C SER A 37 -23.06 4.18 -21.04
N GLU A 38 -23.87 3.79 -22.01
CA GLU A 38 -23.55 3.98 -23.42
C GLU A 38 -23.32 5.47 -23.68
N ALA A 39 -22.07 5.88 -23.87
CA ALA A 39 -21.76 7.16 -24.50
C ALA A 39 -20.38 7.13 -25.19
N ALA A 40 -20.42 6.79 -26.47
CA ALA A 40 -19.63 7.37 -27.54
C ALA A 40 -18.09 7.46 -27.36
N SER A 41 -17.39 6.40 -27.76
CA SER A 41 -16.02 6.53 -28.27
C SER A 41 -16.07 7.27 -29.62
N SER A 42 -15.87 8.59 -29.58
CA SER A 42 -15.65 9.41 -30.77
C SER A 42 -14.23 9.20 -31.30
N SER A 43 -14.04 8.14 -32.08
CA SER A 43 -12.81 7.91 -32.85
C SER A 43 -12.94 8.61 -34.21
N ALA A 44 -12.61 9.90 -34.27
CA ALA A 44 -12.46 10.61 -35.52
C ALA A 44 -11.10 10.25 -36.15
N ALA A 45 -11.07 9.20 -36.97
CA ALA A 45 -10.01 9.00 -37.96
C ALA A 45 -10.62 9.19 -39.36
N HIS A 46 -10.35 10.36 -39.94
CA HIS A 46 -10.63 10.67 -41.33
C HIS A 46 -9.73 9.81 -42.22
N ALA A 47 -10.32 8.85 -42.92
CA ALA A 47 -9.71 8.23 -44.10
C ALA A 47 -10.73 8.31 -45.24
N THR A 48 -10.65 9.39 -46.03
CA THR A 48 -11.28 9.50 -47.34
C THR A 48 -10.65 8.51 -48.30
N VAL A 49 -11.42 7.49 -48.71
CA VAL A 49 -11.18 6.75 -49.94
C VAL A 49 -12.45 6.89 -50.79
N VAL A 50 -12.29 7.54 -51.93
CA VAL A 50 -13.33 7.77 -52.95
C VAL A 50 -13.01 6.87 -54.14
N GLU A 51 -13.84 5.85 -54.35
CA GLU A 51 -14.04 5.09 -55.59
C GLU A 51 -15.31 4.27 -55.33
N GLY A 52 -16.37 4.19 -56.14
CA GLY A 52 -16.52 4.39 -57.56
C GLY A 52 -17.35 3.23 -58.12
N GLN A 53 -18.66 3.44 -58.26
CA GLN A 53 -19.56 2.84 -59.28
C GLN A 53 -20.17 1.41 -59.19
N GLN A 54 -21.49 1.42 -59.46
CA GLN A 54 -22.34 0.42 -60.17
C GLN A 54 -22.67 -0.89 -59.41
N GLY A 55 -23.91 -1.37 -59.27
CA GLY A 55 -25.06 -1.37 -60.18
C GLY A 55 -25.34 -2.82 -60.57
N GLY A 56 -26.40 -3.46 -60.06
CA GLY A 56 -26.82 -4.77 -60.56
C GLY A 56 -27.50 -5.69 -59.53
N ARG A 57 -28.75 -6.08 -59.85
CA ARG A 57 -29.56 -7.06 -59.13
C ARG A 57 -29.09 -8.48 -59.45
N GLN A 58 -28.95 -9.36 -58.45
CA GLN A 58 -29.28 -10.78 -58.61
C GLN A 58 -29.42 -11.49 -57.24
N PRO A 59 -30.58 -12.10 -56.91
CA PRO A 59 -30.69 -13.01 -55.78
C PRO A 59 -30.42 -14.46 -56.22
N ASN A 60 -29.46 -15.12 -55.59
CA ASN A 60 -29.44 -16.57 -55.42
C ASN A 60 -28.46 -16.94 -54.28
N PRO A 61 -28.94 -17.45 -53.13
CA PRO A 61 -28.05 -17.97 -52.10
C PRO A 61 -27.72 -19.45 -52.38
N VAL A 62 -26.45 -19.71 -52.72
CA VAL A 62 -25.79 -21.01 -52.53
C VAL A 62 -25.22 -21.05 -51.10
N PRO A 63 -25.15 -22.23 -50.45
CA PRO A 63 -24.81 -22.34 -49.04
C PRO A 63 -23.34 -22.00 -48.84
N VAL A 64 -23.07 -20.91 -48.11
CA VAL A 64 -21.71 -20.54 -47.74
C VAL A 64 -21.30 -21.39 -46.54
N ASP A 65 -20.23 -22.12 -46.79
CA ASP A 65 -19.38 -22.88 -45.87
C ASP A 65 -19.24 -22.17 -44.51
N ARG A 66 -19.58 -22.88 -43.43
CA ARG A 66 -19.31 -22.46 -42.05
C ARG A 66 -17.81 -22.58 -41.81
N GLY A 67 -17.06 -21.57 -42.26
CA GLY A 67 -15.74 -21.29 -41.74
C GLY A 67 -15.87 -21.00 -40.25
N GLY A 68 -15.24 -21.83 -39.43
CA GLY A 68 -15.10 -21.58 -38.00
C GLY A 68 -14.38 -20.26 -37.80
N ASP A 69 -15.11 -19.29 -37.23
CA ASP A 69 -14.53 -18.11 -36.62
C ASP A 69 -13.84 -18.60 -35.35
N GLU A 70 -12.63 -19.12 -35.50
CA GLU A 70 -11.69 -19.27 -34.40
C GLU A 70 -11.30 -17.86 -33.99
N GLY A 71 -12.18 -17.24 -33.21
CA GLY A 71 -11.94 -16.02 -32.45
C GLY A 71 -10.78 -16.24 -31.50
N GLY A 72 -9.56 -16.19 -32.05
CA GLY A 72 -8.37 -15.89 -31.29
C GLY A 72 -8.50 -14.45 -30.83
N GLU A 73 -9.21 -14.24 -29.72
CA GLU A 73 -9.04 -13.04 -28.91
C GLU A 73 -7.55 -12.98 -28.56
N ASP A 74 -6.83 -12.15 -29.31
CA ASP A 74 -5.49 -11.67 -29.08
C ASP A 74 -5.49 -11.02 -27.69
N THR A 75 -5.42 -11.86 -26.66
CA THR A 75 -5.46 -11.47 -25.26
C THR A 75 -4.11 -10.87 -24.94
N LYS A 76 -3.90 -9.63 -25.39
CA LYS A 76 -2.77 -8.81 -25.01
C LYS A 76 -2.71 -8.85 -23.49
N ALA A 77 -1.63 -9.43 -22.95
CA ALA A 77 -1.46 -9.59 -21.51
C ALA A 77 -1.72 -8.24 -20.81
N GLN A 78 -2.69 -8.21 -19.90
CA GLN A 78 -3.02 -7.01 -19.16
C GLN A 78 -1.85 -6.65 -18.24
N PHE A 79 -1.51 -5.36 -18.19
CA PHE A 79 -0.55 -4.84 -17.23
C PHE A 79 -1.11 -4.99 -15.82
N THR A 80 -0.36 -5.64 -14.94
CA THR A 80 -0.77 -5.91 -13.55
C THR A 80 0.42 -5.84 -12.60
N VAL A 81 0.15 -5.47 -11.35
CA VAL A 81 1.07 -5.62 -10.23
C VAL A 81 0.97 -7.05 -9.71
N THR A 82 2.09 -7.75 -9.72
CA THR A 82 2.24 -9.16 -9.33
C THR A 82 2.88 -9.34 -7.96
N GLY A 83 3.48 -8.28 -7.39
CA GLY A 83 4.06 -8.31 -6.06
C GLY A 83 4.19 -6.91 -5.46
N LEU A 84 4.18 -6.85 -4.15
CA LEU A 84 4.35 -5.63 -3.36
C LEU A 84 5.15 -5.98 -2.12
N GLU A 85 6.20 -5.21 -1.83
CA GLU A 85 7.09 -5.42 -0.69
C GLU A 85 7.30 -4.08 0.02
N VAL A 86 7.03 -4.03 1.32
CA VAL A 86 7.32 -2.89 2.20
C VAL A 86 8.46 -3.26 3.14
N SER A 87 9.42 -2.35 3.26
CA SER A 87 10.57 -2.48 4.17
C SER A 87 10.74 -1.21 4.99
N VAL A 88 11.39 -1.35 6.14
CA VAL A 88 11.64 -0.23 7.05
C VAL A 88 13.10 -0.18 7.49
N SER A 89 13.63 1.03 7.63
CA SER A 89 14.99 1.28 8.10
C SER A 89 15.02 2.43 9.11
N PRO A 90 15.75 2.32 10.24
CA PRO A 90 16.48 1.15 10.69
C PRO A 90 15.54 -0.02 11.05
N SER A 91 15.98 -1.25 10.76
CA SER A 91 15.27 -2.48 11.13
C SER A 91 15.74 -3.07 12.47
N ASP A 92 16.85 -2.57 13.00
CA ASP A 92 17.46 -3.08 14.23
C ASP A 92 16.71 -2.59 15.47
N THR A 93 16.27 -3.54 16.30
CA THR A 93 15.67 -3.30 17.61
C THR A 93 16.63 -3.73 18.72
N PRO A 94 16.65 -3.06 19.89
CA PRO A 94 15.86 -1.89 20.26
C PRO A 94 16.62 -0.56 19.99
N VAL A 95 15.91 0.38 19.37
CA VAL A 95 16.28 1.81 19.36
C VAL A 95 15.52 2.53 20.48
N SER A 96 16.18 3.45 21.20
CA SER A 96 15.52 4.26 22.25
C SER A 96 14.70 5.38 21.62
N CYS A 97 13.51 5.67 22.15
CA CYS A 97 12.68 6.76 21.63
C CYS A 97 13.14 8.16 22.08
N ASP A 98 14.17 8.30 22.91
CA ASP A 98 14.63 9.60 23.45
C ASP A 98 15.09 10.59 22.38
N ASP A 99 15.69 10.08 21.31
CA ASP A 99 16.42 10.90 20.33
C ASP A 99 15.57 11.33 19.13
N ASN A 100 14.23 11.20 19.19
CA ASN A 100 13.35 11.39 18.04
C ASN A 100 13.82 10.52 16.86
N VAL A 101 13.68 9.21 16.99
CA VAL A 101 14.15 8.26 15.98
C VAL A 101 13.29 8.37 14.74
N ARG A 102 13.96 8.51 13.59
CA ARG A 102 13.32 8.52 12.28
C ARG A 102 13.42 7.14 11.64
N PHE A 103 12.28 6.62 11.22
CA PHE A 103 12.16 5.42 10.40
C PHE A 103 11.74 5.81 8.99
N THR A 104 12.39 5.22 8.00
CA THR A 104 12.06 5.35 6.59
C THR A 104 11.40 4.07 6.11
N PHE A 105 10.20 4.20 5.55
CA PHE A 105 9.43 3.12 4.94
C PHE A 105 9.61 3.20 3.44
N SER A 106 10.13 2.13 2.85
CA SER A 106 10.38 2.00 1.42
C SER A 106 9.47 0.92 0.86
N GLY A 107 8.92 1.17 -0.33
CA GLY A 107 8.07 0.21 -1.02
C GLY A 107 8.66 -0.18 -2.37
N THR A 108 8.48 -1.45 -2.75
CA THR A 108 8.82 -1.98 -4.06
C THR A 108 7.60 -2.64 -4.67
N VAL A 109 7.23 -2.23 -5.88
CA VAL A 109 6.20 -2.89 -6.69
C VAL A 109 6.86 -3.81 -7.70
N THR A 110 6.30 -4.99 -7.93
CA THR A 110 6.70 -5.88 -9.03
C THR A 110 5.57 -5.97 -10.04
N THR A 111 5.86 -5.77 -11.32
CA THR A 111 4.87 -5.78 -12.40
C THR A 111 5.22 -6.82 -13.48
N ASN A 112 4.21 -7.24 -14.25
CA ASN A 112 4.39 -8.12 -15.41
C ASN A 112 4.74 -7.38 -16.72
N GLY A 113 4.70 -6.05 -16.74
CA GLY A 113 4.82 -5.24 -17.94
C GLY A 113 5.18 -3.79 -17.66
N THR A 114 5.08 -2.96 -18.70
CA THR A 114 5.24 -1.51 -18.60
C THR A 114 3.89 -0.83 -18.35
N GLY A 115 3.89 0.21 -17.54
CA GLY A 115 2.67 0.94 -17.21
C GLY A 115 2.82 1.82 -15.96
N GLU A 116 1.75 2.54 -15.65
CA GLU A 116 1.67 3.40 -14.47
C GLU A 116 1.04 2.64 -13.31
N VAL A 117 1.65 2.73 -12.13
CA VAL A 117 1.10 2.19 -10.88
C VAL A 117 0.71 3.36 -9.99
N ALA A 118 -0.55 3.43 -9.58
CA ALA A 118 -1.04 4.42 -8.61
C ALA A 118 -1.09 3.79 -7.23
N TYR A 119 -0.56 4.48 -6.22
CA TYR A 119 -0.46 3.96 -4.86
C TYR A 119 -0.79 5.02 -3.81
N ARG A 120 -1.01 4.55 -2.58
CA ARG A 120 -1.11 5.39 -1.39
C ARG A 120 -0.38 4.76 -0.21
N TRP A 121 0.26 5.61 0.58
CA TRP A 121 0.69 5.29 1.93
C TRP A 121 -0.41 5.69 2.91
N ALA A 122 -0.73 4.79 3.85
CA ALA A 122 -1.64 5.04 4.96
C ALA A 122 -0.91 4.81 6.28
N GLY A 123 -0.68 5.89 7.01
CA GLY A 123 -0.01 5.88 8.31
C GLY A 123 -0.96 5.48 9.43
N THR A 124 -0.42 4.78 10.42
CA THR A 124 -1.12 4.43 11.67
C THR A 124 -1.58 5.64 12.51
N ASP A 125 -1.02 6.82 12.26
CA ASP A 125 -1.46 8.11 12.83
C ASP A 125 -2.57 8.80 12.03
N GLY A 126 -3.09 8.15 10.98
CA GLY A 126 -4.08 8.71 10.09
C GLY A 126 -3.50 9.64 9.01
N THR A 127 -2.17 9.75 8.92
CA THR A 127 -1.53 10.41 7.76
C THR A 127 -1.76 9.58 6.50
N SER A 128 -1.81 10.25 5.35
CA SER A 128 -1.87 9.56 4.07
C SER A 128 -1.18 10.37 2.99
N ASP A 129 -0.43 9.68 2.14
CA ASP A 129 0.24 10.24 0.97
C ASP A 129 -0.09 9.41 -0.26
N ARG A 130 -0.12 10.02 -1.45
CA ARG A 130 -0.49 9.35 -2.71
C ARG A 130 0.53 9.66 -3.78
N GLY A 131 0.83 8.67 -4.60
CA GLY A 131 1.75 8.85 -5.70
C GLY A 131 1.47 7.93 -6.87
N THR A 132 2.27 8.13 -7.91
CA THR A 132 2.30 7.29 -9.10
C THR A 132 3.75 6.95 -9.44
N VAL A 133 4.02 5.72 -9.87
CA VAL A 133 5.32 5.32 -10.41
C VAL A 133 5.16 4.81 -11.84
N GLN A 134 6.03 5.27 -12.73
CA GLN A 134 6.09 4.77 -14.11
C GLN A 134 7.05 3.59 -14.19
N VAL A 135 6.54 2.45 -14.63
CA VAL A 135 7.32 1.22 -14.80
C VAL A 135 7.75 1.09 -16.25
N GLY A 136 9.03 1.34 -16.51
CA GLY A 136 9.61 1.35 -17.86
C GLY A 136 9.92 -0.04 -18.44
N SER A 137 9.94 -1.08 -17.60
CA SER A 137 10.15 -2.48 -17.99
C SER A 137 9.51 -3.41 -16.99
N THR A 138 9.14 -4.63 -17.40
CA THR A 138 8.74 -5.71 -16.49
C THR A 138 9.76 -5.87 -15.36
N GLY A 139 9.28 -6.05 -14.13
CA GLY A 139 10.13 -6.26 -12.96
C GLY A 139 9.79 -5.31 -11.82
N ARG A 140 10.82 -4.91 -11.07
CA ARG A 140 10.69 -4.11 -9.86
C ARG A 140 10.77 -2.62 -10.15
N ALA A 141 9.94 -1.83 -9.47
CA ALA A 141 10.05 -0.38 -9.39
C ALA A 141 9.89 0.08 -7.94
N GLU A 142 10.65 1.10 -7.56
CA GLU A 142 10.58 1.69 -6.23
C GLU A 142 9.50 2.78 -6.20
N VAL A 143 8.73 2.81 -5.12
CA VAL A 143 7.81 3.94 -4.85
C VAL A 143 8.50 4.97 -3.96
N GLU A 144 7.95 6.18 -3.91
CA GLU A 144 8.45 7.21 -3.01
C GLU A 144 8.29 6.75 -1.55
N SER A 145 9.36 6.91 -0.77
CA SER A 145 9.40 6.49 0.63
C SER A 145 8.71 7.51 1.54
N VAL A 146 8.09 7.03 2.62
CA VAL A 146 7.56 7.88 3.70
C VAL A 146 8.39 7.73 4.96
N THR A 147 8.29 8.72 5.85
CA THR A 147 9.01 8.69 7.13
C THR A 147 8.06 8.77 8.31
N LEU A 148 8.47 8.13 9.40
CA LEU A 148 7.82 8.19 10.69
C LEU A 148 8.84 8.60 11.74
N SER A 149 8.49 9.55 12.58
CA SER A 149 9.27 9.87 13.78
C SER A 149 8.57 9.33 15.00
N LEU A 150 9.32 8.58 15.80
CA LEU A 150 8.91 8.11 17.12
C LEU A 150 9.72 8.84 18.20
N ASP A 151 9.06 9.11 19.32
CA ASP A 151 9.62 9.83 20.46
C ASP A 151 9.08 9.26 21.78
N GLY A 152 9.53 9.78 22.92
CA GLY A 152 9.08 9.30 24.24
C GLY A 152 7.55 9.34 24.45
N ALA A 153 6.80 10.15 23.70
CA ALA A 153 5.33 10.17 23.71
C ALA A 153 4.69 9.18 22.73
N ARG A 154 5.42 8.72 21.70
CA ARG A 154 4.95 7.78 20.68
C ARG A 154 6.00 6.72 20.42
N THR A 155 5.82 5.56 21.03
CA THR A 155 6.78 4.45 20.98
C THR A 155 6.52 3.45 19.85
N GLU A 156 5.45 3.62 19.08
CA GLU A 156 5.07 2.72 17.99
C GLU A 156 4.42 3.44 16.81
N GLY A 157 4.52 2.80 15.64
CA GLY A 157 3.74 3.16 14.47
C GLY A 157 4.15 2.36 13.24
N GLY A 158 3.64 2.76 12.09
CA GLY A 158 3.81 2.03 10.85
C GLY A 158 3.01 2.64 9.71
N TYR A 159 3.22 2.05 8.54
CA TYR A 159 2.55 2.42 7.30
C TYR A 159 2.09 1.19 6.53
N VAL A 160 0.95 1.32 5.86
CA VAL A 160 0.46 0.41 4.83
C VAL A 160 0.69 1.06 3.48
N LEU A 161 1.30 0.33 2.55
CA LEU A 161 1.35 0.70 1.14
C LEU A 161 0.23 -0.02 0.40
N GLU A 162 -0.61 0.72 -0.29
CA GLU A 162 -1.71 0.18 -1.07
C GLU A 162 -1.59 0.64 -2.53
N VAL A 163 -1.47 -0.31 -3.44
CA VAL A 163 -1.67 -0.06 -4.87
C VAL A 163 -3.17 0.03 -5.13
N THR A 164 -3.56 1.07 -5.87
CA THR A 164 -4.96 1.36 -6.24
C THR A 164 -5.24 1.14 -7.72
N ALA A 165 -4.22 1.22 -8.57
CA ALA A 165 -4.27 0.85 -9.99
C ALA A 165 -2.91 0.28 -10.42
N PRO A 166 -2.87 -0.69 -11.36
CA PRO A 166 -3.98 -1.24 -12.15
C PRO A 166 -4.86 -2.25 -11.40
N ASN A 167 -4.39 -2.78 -10.27
CA ASN A 167 -5.12 -3.72 -9.42
C ASN A 167 -4.83 -3.45 -7.95
N ALA A 168 -5.77 -3.77 -7.06
CA ALA A 168 -5.61 -3.55 -5.64
C ALA A 168 -4.69 -4.61 -5.01
N VAL A 169 -3.58 -4.17 -4.42
CA VAL A 169 -2.64 -4.99 -3.64
C VAL A 169 -2.11 -4.14 -2.49
N SER A 170 -1.89 -4.73 -1.33
CA SER A 170 -1.42 -3.99 -0.14
C SER A 170 -0.37 -4.79 0.64
N ASP A 171 0.57 -4.09 1.24
CA ASP A 171 1.56 -4.63 2.17
C ASP A 171 1.89 -3.60 3.26
N SER A 172 2.49 -4.01 4.38
CA SER A 172 2.67 -3.13 5.54
C SER A 172 3.94 -3.42 6.32
N ALA A 173 4.47 -2.39 6.97
CA ALA A 173 5.51 -2.53 7.97
C ALA A 173 5.20 -1.69 9.21
N SER A 174 5.75 -2.11 10.34
CA SER A 174 5.61 -1.44 11.63
C SER A 174 6.94 -1.40 12.37
N VAL A 175 7.05 -0.45 13.29
CA VAL A 175 8.22 -0.21 14.10
C VAL A 175 7.81 0.11 15.52
N THR A 176 8.65 -0.31 16.45
CA THR A 176 8.53 -0.04 17.88
C THR A 176 9.89 0.40 18.41
N CYS A 177 9.92 1.40 19.27
CA CYS A 177 11.10 1.80 20.02
C CYS A 177 10.87 1.59 21.52
N ALA A 178 11.95 1.41 22.28
CA ALA A 178 11.85 1.25 23.72
C ALA A 178 11.69 2.63 24.38
N PRO A 179 10.79 2.77 25.38
CA PRO A 179 10.78 3.96 26.21
C PRO A 179 12.08 4.04 27.01
N THR A 180 12.50 5.24 27.34
CA THR A 180 13.65 5.50 28.21
C THR A 180 13.50 4.71 29.50
N GLU A 181 14.43 3.80 29.77
CA GLU A 181 14.54 3.27 31.12
C GLU A 181 15.03 4.43 32.02
N PRO A 182 14.31 4.79 33.09
CA PRO A 182 14.82 5.79 34.02
C PRO A 182 16.16 5.30 34.55
N GLU A 183 17.19 6.16 34.49
CA GLU A 183 18.51 5.80 35.00
C GLU A 183 18.37 5.20 36.41
N PRO A 184 19.05 4.09 36.72
CA PRO A 184 19.00 3.52 38.06
C PRO A 184 19.49 4.61 39.01
N THR A 185 18.56 5.17 39.78
CA THR A 185 18.89 6.18 40.76
C THR A 185 19.80 5.48 41.75
N THR A 186 21.10 5.74 41.67
CA THR A 186 22.04 5.25 42.66
C THR A 186 21.68 6.00 43.93
N ASP A 187 20.84 5.38 44.76
CA ASP A 187 20.56 5.84 46.10
C ASP A 187 21.91 5.96 46.79
N VAL A 188 22.40 7.20 46.91
CA VAL A 188 23.68 7.51 47.52
C VAL A 188 23.50 7.20 49.00
N MET A 189 23.75 5.95 49.37
CA MET A 189 23.69 5.49 50.74
C MET A 189 24.59 6.41 51.57
N PRO A 190 24.05 7.20 52.53
CA PRO A 190 24.86 8.12 53.29
C PRO A 190 25.85 7.33 54.14
N LYS A 191 27.14 7.68 54.00
CA LYS A 191 28.24 7.14 54.81
C LYS A 191 27.92 7.36 56.28
N ALA A 192 27.65 6.28 57.01
CA ALA A 192 27.61 6.32 58.47
C ALA A 192 28.97 6.80 58.98
N GLY A 193 28.93 7.85 59.82
CA GLY A 193 30.08 8.46 60.47
C GLY A 193 30.71 7.60 61.55
#